data_AF-A0A3Q4HC20-F1
#
_entry.id   AF-A0A3Q4HC20-F1
#
_cell.length_a   1.000
_cell.length_b   1.000
_cell.length_c   1.000
_cell.angle_alpha   90.00
_cell.angle_beta   90.00
_cell.angle_gamma   90.00
#
_symmetry.space_group_name_H-M   'P 1'
#
loop_
_entity.id
_entity.type
_entity.pdbx_description
1 polymer ?
#
loop_
_entity_poly.entity_id
_entity_poly.type
_entity_poly.pdbx_seq_one_letter_code
_entity_poly.pdbx_strand_id
1 'polypeptide(L)'
;LFCVVLSGCGTSGRLAFLISSGFNKALSQLNQSEVYSYIIAGGDRALLSSQEAPEDDPKLGVLSLKKVCEGKKRVLFIGISCGLSAPFVAGQLYFCLQHPEVYTPVLVGFNPAHQARDEPIQDCTFTFHSVVQRMQELAKSQKAFLINPAVGPEAISGSSRMKGGSATKILLEVAFSAAHAATSSNTPITHNGVLQHMKAYERTLAVTYSQTDGITTLVEAAGQSLRCSRHVYYLGWGSLALLGLIDASECSPTYGADYEDVRGFIRGGYRELNNNDGPLTSLGPKFSIAHEDFLHLILPCLTDKDTVLLIYTHSGETALCLVREKTPNLHAGDIKKLCLSTLKITWPQEALVSGTLQHMQRELSTKLVLNAVSTGAHVLKGKIYQNHMIDLQVTNTKLYRRATRLLQKLSACPEEKCEEALLKAIYRVDMLTVEMTSPDITTHTCFARNSTKVKRWCACC
;
A
#
# COMPACT_ATOMS: atom_id res chain seq x y z
N LEU A 1 6.08 -20.90 -21.63
CA LEU A 1 6.59 -20.18 -20.45
C LEU A 1 5.41 -19.82 -19.55
N PHE A 2 5.51 -20.16 -18.26
CA PHE A 2 4.55 -19.83 -17.21
C PHE A 2 4.99 -18.53 -16.51
N CYS A 3 4.04 -17.72 -16.06
CA CYS A 3 4.32 -16.62 -15.12
C CYS A 3 3.17 -16.40 -14.14
N VAL A 4 3.50 -15.79 -13.00
CA VAL A 4 2.57 -15.31 -12.00
C VAL A 4 2.58 -13.79 -12.02
N VAL A 5 1.42 -13.16 -12.24
CA VAL A 5 1.30 -11.71 -12.32
C VAL A 5 0.43 -11.22 -11.19
N LEU A 6 0.98 -10.40 -10.29
CA LEU A 6 0.22 -9.74 -9.23
C LEU A 6 -0.11 -8.31 -9.67
N SER A 7 -1.35 -7.87 -9.49
CA SER A 7 -1.74 -6.50 -9.83
C SER A 7 -2.64 -5.84 -8.80
N GLY A 8 -2.48 -4.53 -8.61
CA GLY A 8 -3.33 -3.75 -7.72
C GLY A 8 -3.10 -2.24 -7.85
N CYS A 9 -3.89 -1.49 -7.08
CA CYS A 9 -3.83 -0.03 -7.02
C CYS A 9 -3.35 0.43 -5.64
N GLY A 10 -2.62 1.55 -5.55
CA GLY A 10 -2.09 2.06 -4.30
C GLY A 10 -1.33 0.99 -3.50
N THR A 11 -1.62 0.86 -2.20
CA THR A 11 -1.03 -0.18 -1.33
C THR A 11 -1.12 -1.59 -1.93
N SER A 12 -2.23 -1.97 -2.57
CA SER A 12 -2.37 -3.31 -3.16
C SER A 12 -1.34 -3.55 -4.27
N GLY A 13 -1.08 -2.54 -5.10
CA GLY A 13 -0.03 -2.61 -6.13
C GLY A 13 1.38 -2.58 -5.54
N ARG A 14 1.62 -1.84 -4.47
CA ARG A 14 2.93 -1.83 -3.79
C ARG A 14 3.22 -3.15 -3.07
N LEU A 15 2.19 -3.81 -2.54
CA LEU A 15 2.30 -5.15 -1.98
C LEU A 15 2.51 -6.20 -3.08
N ALA A 16 1.87 -6.04 -4.25
CA ALA A 16 2.16 -6.87 -5.42
C ALA A 16 3.66 -6.83 -5.77
N PHE A 17 4.25 -5.62 -5.78
CA PHE A 17 5.68 -5.41 -5.97
C PHE A 17 6.53 -6.05 -4.86
N LEU A 18 6.24 -5.77 -3.57
CA LEU A 18 6.97 -6.35 -2.43
C LEU A 18 7.01 -7.88 -2.51
N ILE A 19 5.86 -8.51 -2.75
CA ILE A 19 5.71 -9.96 -2.79
C ILE A 19 6.40 -10.54 -4.03
N SER A 20 6.22 -9.95 -5.22
CA SER A 20 6.88 -10.43 -6.43
C SER A 20 8.40 -10.37 -6.31
N SER A 21 8.92 -9.25 -5.80
CA SER A 21 10.36 -9.04 -5.64
C SER A 21 10.95 -9.97 -4.58
N GLY A 22 10.22 -10.19 -3.47
CA GLY A 22 10.63 -11.13 -2.43
C GLY A 22 10.73 -12.57 -2.92
N PHE A 23 9.70 -13.07 -3.63
CA PHE A 23 9.72 -14.44 -4.17
C PHE A 23 10.71 -14.61 -5.33
N ASN A 24 10.86 -13.64 -6.22
CA ASN A 24 11.90 -13.70 -7.26
C ASN A 24 13.30 -13.71 -6.64
N LYS A 25 13.57 -12.90 -5.61
CA LYS A 25 14.85 -12.93 -4.89
C LYS A 25 15.12 -14.30 -4.25
N ALA A 26 14.10 -14.93 -3.66
CA ALA A 26 14.22 -16.27 -3.11
C ALA A 26 14.51 -17.33 -4.20
N LEU A 27 13.84 -17.25 -5.35
CA LEU A 27 14.10 -18.13 -6.50
C LEU A 27 15.52 -17.96 -7.05
N SER A 28 15.96 -16.71 -7.24
CA SER A 28 17.29 -16.40 -7.74
C SER A 28 18.39 -16.88 -6.78
N GLN A 29 18.17 -16.84 -5.46
CA GLN A 29 19.08 -17.44 -4.46
C GLN A 29 19.18 -18.96 -4.57
N LEU A 30 18.15 -19.62 -5.11
CA LEU A 30 18.13 -21.05 -5.41
C LEU A 30 18.57 -21.37 -6.84
N ASN A 31 19.09 -20.39 -7.58
CA ASN A 31 19.43 -20.50 -9.02
C ASN A 31 18.25 -20.93 -9.90
N GLN A 32 17.03 -20.55 -9.53
CA GLN A 32 15.81 -20.82 -10.29
C GLN A 32 15.41 -19.57 -11.09
N SER A 33 14.70 -19.79 -12.20
CA SER A 33 14.19 -18.69 -13.02
C SER A 33 13.13 -17.89 -12.28
N GLU A 34 13.22 -16.56 -12.36
CA GLU A 34 12.18 -15.66 -11.87
C GLU A 34 10.86 -15.86 -12.65
N VAL A 35 9.76 -16.02 -11.92
CA VAL A 35 8.43 -16.28 -12.51
C VAL A 35 7.38 -15.26 -12.11
N TYR A 36 7.69 -14.37 -11.16
CA TYR A 36 6.76 -13.36 -10.68
C TYR A 36 6.94 -12.04 -11.42
N SER A 37 5.83 -11.37 -11.67
CA SER A 37 5.79 -10.00 -12.18
C SER A 37 4.72 -9.22 -11.42
N TYR A 38 4.88 -7.90 -11.35
CA TYR A 38 3.90 -7.01 -10.73
C TYR A 38 3.39 -5.98 -11.74
N ILE A 39 2.16 -5.51 -11.50
CA ILE A 39 1.56 -4.39 -12.21
C ILE A 39 0.90 -3.49 -11.17
N ILE A 40 1.35 -2.24 -11.09
CA ILE A 40 0.73 -1.21 -10.25
C ILE A 40 0.11 -0.12 -11.13
N ALA A 41 -1.13 0.28 -10.81
CA ALA A 41 -1.78 1.40 -11.48
C ALA A 41 -0.93 2.68 -11.30
N GLY A 42 -0.53 3.30 -12.41
CA GLY A 42 0.37 4.46 -12.44
C GLY A 42 1.86 4.14 -12.62
N GLY A 43 2.22 2.87 -12.84
CA GLY A 43 3.61 2.44 -13.07
C GLY A 43 4.49 2.61 -11.84
N ASP A 44 5.82 2.53 -12.00
CA ASP A 44 6.72 2.51 -10.84
C ASP A 44 6.75 3.82 -10.07
N ARG A 45 6.32 4.92 -10.71
CA ARG A 45 6.03 6.19 -10.05
C ARG A 45 5.08 6.02 -8.86
N ALA A 46 4.13 5.11 -8.96
CA ALA A 46 3.15 4.82 -7.92
C ALA A 46 3.75 4.05 -6.73
N LEU A 47 4.94 3.44 -6.86
CA LEU A 47 5.64 2.81 -5.74
C LEU A 47 6.02 3.84 -4.66
N LEU A 48 6.32 5.08 -5.08
CA LEU A 48 6.91 6.12 -4.22
C LEU A 48 5.97 7.31 -3.98
N SER A 49 4.91 7.42 -4.76
CA SER A 49 3.95 8.52 -4.66
C SER A 49 2.53 8.03 -4.85
N SER A 50 1.55 8.74 -4.29
CA SER A 50 0.15 8.44 -4.58
C SER A 50 -0.18 8.80 -6.04
N GLN A 51 -0.69 7.81 -6.77
CA GLN A 51 -1.19 7.94 -8.14
C GLN A 51 -2.58 7.32 -8.17
N GLU A 52 -3.60 8.08 -7.80
CA GLU A 52 -4.96 7.55 -7.68
C GLU A 52 -5.74 7.53 -8.98
N ALA A 53 -5.47 8.48 -9.89
CA ALA A 53 -6.17 8.58 -11.18
C ALA A 53 -6.15 7.28 -12.00
N PRO A 54 -4.99 6.59 -12.13
CA PRO A 54 -4.90 5.38 -12.94
C PRO A 54 -5.73 4.21 -12.38
N GLU A 55 -6.22 4.28 -11.13
CA GLU A 55 -7.11 3.25 -10.56
C GLU A 55 -8.44 3.16 -11.31
N ASP A 56 -8.93 4.29 -11.84
CA ASP A 56 -10.22 4.37 -12.54
C ASP A 56 -10.13 4.00 -14.04
N ASP A 57 -8.94 3.62 -14.56
CA ASP A 57 -8.73 3.27 -15.96
C ASP A 57 -8.64 1.74 -16.20
N PRO A 58 -9.75 1.09 -16.63
CA PRO A 58 -9.76 -0.34 -16.94
C PRO A 58 -8.95 -0.70 -18.20
N LYS A 59 -8.88 0.21 -19.18
CA LYS A 59 -8.17 -0.03 -20.45
C LYS A 59 -6.66 -0.07 -20.21
N LEU A 60 -6.16 0.86 -19.40
CA LEU A 60 -4.76 0.88 -18.95
C LEU A 60 -4.40 -0.41 -18.22
N GLY A 61 -5.29 -0.92 -17.35
CA GLY A 61 -5.10 -2.20 -16.67
C GLY A 61 -4.85 -3.34 -17.64
N VAL A 62 -5.68 -3.45 -18.69
CA VAL A 62 -5.56 -4.47 -19.75
C VAL A 62 -4.27 -4.29 -20.56
N LEU A 63 -3.93 -3.05 -20.94
CA LEU A 63 -2.70 -2.73 -21.66
C LEU A 63 -1.45 -3.16 -20.87
N SER A 64 -1.40 -2.83 -19.57
CA SER A 64 -0.30 -3.24 -18.70
C SER A 64 -0.20 -4.77 -18.58
N LEU A 65 -1.34 -5.46 -18.47
CA LEU A 65 -1.37 -6.92 -18.38
C LEU A 65 -0.86 -7.57 -19.67
N LYS A 66 -1.31 -7.10 -20.83
CA LYS A 66 -0.85 -7.60 -22.14
C LYS A 66 0.66 -7.44 -22.30
N LYS A 67 1.20 -6.28 -21.93
CA LYS A 67 2.64 -5.99 -22.00
C LYS A 67 3.46 -6.98 -21.15
N VAL A 68 3.06 -7.22 -19.90
CA VAL A 68 3.79 -8.13 -19.00
C VAL A 68 3.66 -9.59 -19.43
N CYS A 69 2.55 -9.96 -20.08
CA CYS A 69 2.26 -11.33 -20.48
C CYS A 69 2.68 -11.67 -21.92
N GLU A 70 3.38 -10.77 -22.62
CA GLU A 70 3.80 -10.99 -24.00
C GLU A 70 4.65 -12.28 -24.11
N GLY A 71 4.27 -13.15 -25.07
CA GLY A 71 4.93 -14.44 -25.29
C GLY A 71 4.68 -15.52 -24.21
N LYS A 72 3.86 -15.26 -23.19
CA LYS A 72 3.53 -16.25 -22.15
C LYS A 72 2.39 -17.16 -22.62
N LYS A 73 2.50 -18.46 -22.31
CA LYS A 73 1.51 -19.48 -22.71
C LYS A 73 0.53 -19.81 -21.58
N ARG A 74 0.94 -19.57 -20.33
CA ARG A 74 0.13 -19.81 -19.13
C ARG A 74 0.43 -18.71 -18.13
N VAL A 75 -0.60 -18.04 -17.65
CA VAL A 75 -0.49 -16.91 -16.73
C VAL A 75 -1.43 -17.14 -15.55
N LEU A 76 -0.88 -17.20 -14.35
CA LEU A 76 -1.66 -17.07 -13.12
C LEU A 76 -1.77 -15.58 -12.80
N PHE A 77 -2.92 -14.99 -13.10
CA PHE A 77 -3.16 -13.57 -12.85
C PHE A 77 -3.85 -13.38 -11.50
N ILE A 78 -3.31 -12.52 -10.63
CA ILE A 78 -3.82 -12.24 -9.30
C ILE A 78 -4.12 -10.75 -9.20
N GLY A 79 -5.39 -10.40 -9.35
CA GLY A 79 -5.90 -9.04 -9.15
C GLY A 79 -6.23 -8.79 -7.69
N ILE A 80 -5.72 -7.70 -7.12
CA ILE A 80 -5.87 -7.33 -5.71
C ILE A 80 -6.70 -6.05 -5.61
N SER A 81 -7.89 -6.15 -5.02
CA SER A 81 -8.76 -5.01 -4.73
C SER A 81 -9.46 -5.23 -3.40
N CYS A 82 -8.96 -4.62 -2.31
CA CYS A 82 -9.49 -4.81 -0.96
C CYS A 82 -11.01 -4.62 -0.89
N GLY A 83 -11.51 -3.56 -1.53
CA GLY A 83 -12.93 -3.22 -1.54
C GLY A 83 -13.72 -3.72 -2.75
N LEU A 84 -13.15 -4.58 -3.61
CA LEU A 84 -13.80 -5.07 -4.84
C LEU A 84 -14.39 -3.95 -5.70
N SER A 85 -13.58 -2.93 -5.98
CA SER A 85 -14.08 -1.66 -6.55
C SER A 85 -13.18 -0.97 -7.57
N ALA A 86 -11.93 -1.41 -7.75
CA ALA A 86 -10.95 -0.74 -8.62
C ALA A 86 -11.16 -1.09 -10.11
N PRO A 87 -11.57 -0.13 -10.97
CA PRO A 87 -11.78 -0.39 -12.40
C PRO A 87 -10.55 -0.95 -13.13
N PHE A 88 -9.35 -0.48 -12.79
CA PHE A 88 -8.09 -1.00 -13.31
C PHE A 88 -7.97 -2.53 -13.18
N VAL A 89 -8.29 -3.07 -12.00
CA VAL A 89 -8.26 -4.50 -11.72
C VAL A 89 -9.45 -5.22 -12.37
N ALA A 90 -10.63 -4.60 -12.39
CA ALA A 90 -11.80 -5.17 -13.06
C ALA A 90 -11.56 -5.39 -14.55
N GLY A 91 -10.92 -4.43 -15.25
CA GLY A 91 -10.56 -4.55 -16.65
C GLY A 91 -9.61 -5.72 -16.92
N GLN A 92 -8.60 -5.90 -16.07
CA GLN A 92 -7.66 -7.03 -16.16
C GLN A 92 -8.37 -8.38 -15.96
N LEU A 93 -9.20 -8.50 -14.92
CA LEU A 93 -9.97 -9.71 -14.66
C LEU A 93 -10.94 -10.02 -15.80
N TYR A 94 -11.68 -9.01 -16.28
CA TYR A 94 -12.57 -9.15 -17.43
C TYR A 94 -11.81 -9.66 -18.65
N PHE A 95 -10.64 -9.10 -18.95
CA PHE A 95 -9.80 -9.57 -20.05
C PHE A 95 -9.34 -11.03 -19.87
N CYS A 96 -8.87 -11.41 -18.68
CA CYS A 96 -8.48 -12.79 -18.39
C CYS A 96 -9.64 -13.77 -18.58
N LEU A 97 -10.85 -13.40 -18.18
CA LEU A 97 -12.05 -14.24 -18.31
C LEU A 97 -12.47 -14.49 -19.76
N GLN A 98 -12.03 -13.64 -20.70
CA GLN A 98 -12.25 -13.81 -22.15
C GLN A 98 -11.16 -14.65 -22.83
N HIS A 99 -10.04 -14.92 -22.14
CA HIS A 99 -8.88 -15.64 -22.68
C HIS A 99 -8.46 -16.80 -21.75
N PRO A 100 -9.38 -17.73 -21.42
CA PRO A 100 -9.12 -18.79 -20.45
C PRO A 100 -8.03 -19.80 -20.90
N GLU A 101 -7.67 -19.82 -22.18
CA GLU A 101 -6.60 -20.64 -22.73
C GLU A 101 -5.20 -20.19 -22.29
N VAL A 102 -5.05 -18.92 -21.91
CA VAL A 102 -3.79 -18.37 -21.38
C VAL A 102 -3.89 -18.05 -19.89
N TYR A 103 -5.01 -17.50 -19.44
CA TYR A 103 -5.11 -16.89 -18.10
C TYR A 103 -5.94 -17.72 -17.12
N THR A 104 -5.41 -17.85 -15.90
CA THR A 104 -6.18 -18.29 -14.72
C THR A 104 -6.32 -17.09 -13.78
N PRO A 105 -7.50 -16.43 -13.73
CA PRO A 105 -7.71 -15.26 -12.89
C PRO A 105 -8.02 -15.63 -11.44
N VAL A 106 -7.35 -14.94 -10.52
CA VAL A 106 -7.56 -14.94 -9.08
C VAL A 106 -7.87 -13.52 -8.66
N LEU A 107 -8.91 -13.33 -7.85
CA LEU A 107 -9.24 -12.04 -7.25
C LEU A 107 -9.06 -12.15 -5.73
N VAL A 108 -8.25 -11.26 -5.17
CA VAL A 108 -8.07 -11.07 -3.73
C VAL A 108 -8.77 -9.79 -3.30
N GLY A 109 -9.69 -9.90 -2.35
CA GLY A 109 -10.40 -8.77 -1.75
C GLY A 109 -10.91 -9.13 -0.35
N PHE A 110 -11.68 -8.26 0.29
CA PHE A 110 -12.15 -8.51 1.67
C PHE A 110 -13.61 -8.15 1.89
N ASN A 111 -14.31 -7.76 0.83
CA ASN A 111 -15.76 -7.61 0.84
C ASN A 111 -16.43 -8.91 0.38
N PRO A 112 -17.63 -9.22 0.90
CA PRO A 112 -18.51 -10.19 0.27
C PRO A 112 -18.76 -9.83 -1.21
N ALA A 113 -18.90 -10.86 -2.05
CA ALA A 113 -19.07 -10.68 -3.50
C ALA A 113 -20.26 -9.80 -3.89
N HIS A 114 -21.36 -9.88 -3.14
CA HIS A 114 -22.56 -9.06 -3.35
C HIS A 114 -22.36 -7.58 -2.99
N GLN A 115 -21.27 -7.22 -2.30
CA GLN A 115 -20.89 -5.83 -1.99
C GLN A 115 -19.83 -5.29 -2.95
N ALA A 116 -19.47 -6.04 -3.99
CA ALA A 116 -18.63 -5.52 -5.06
C ALA A 116 -19.32 -4.33 -5.74
N ARG A 117 -18.50 -3.41 -6.27
CA ARG A 117 -18.99 -2.18 -6.88
C ARG A 117 -19.85 -2.47 -8.11
N ASP A 118 -21.12 -2.07 -8.07
CA ASP A 118 -22.08 -2.30 -9.16
C ASP A 118 -22.41 -1.04 -9.99
N GLU A 119 -21.73 0.08 -9.74
CA GLU A 119 -21.90 1.23 -10.61
C GLU A 119 -21.18 1.02 -11.96
N PRO A 120 -21.69 1.62 -13.06
CA PRO A 120 -21.03 1.58 -14.36
C PRO A 120 -19.58 2.07 -14.28
N ILE A 121 -18.70 1.35 -14.97
CA ILE A 121 -17.33 1.77 -15.22
C ILE A 121 -17.33 2.51 -16.57
N GLN A 122 -16.69 3.68 -16.63
CA GLN A 122 -16.63 4.49 -17.84
C GLN A 122 -16.08 3.68 -19.03
N ASP A 123 -16.73 3.81 -20.18
CA ASP A 123 -16.41 3.09 -21.43
C ASP A 123 -16.40 1.55 -21.33
N CYS A 124 -17.08 0.96 -20.34
CA CYS A 124 -17.13 -0.49 -20.13
C CYS A 124 -18.56 -1.00 -20.13
N THR A 125 -18.76 -2.21 -20.67
CA THR A 125 -20.05 -2.92 -20.67
C THR A 125 -20.25 -3.78 -19.41
N PHE A 126 -19.40 -3.63 -18.41
CA PHE A 126 -19.37 -4.44 -17.20
C PHE A 126 -19.16 -3.57 -15.96
N THR A 127 -19.62 -4.05 -14.82
CA THR A 127 -19.35 -3.48 -13.49
C THR A 127 -18.32 -4.35 -12.78
N PHE A 128 -17.75 -3.89 -11.66
CA PHE A 128 -16.88 -4.76 -10.87
C PHE A 128 -17.70 -5.95 -10.35
N HIS A 129 -18.94 -5.71 -9.93
CA HIS A 129 -19.86 -6.74 -9.46
C HIS A 129 -20.14 -7.81 -10.52
N SER A 130 -20.44 -7.43 -11.76
CA SER A 130 -20.69 -8.41 -12.83
C SER A 130 -19.45 -9.27 -13.15
N VAL A 131 -18.24 -8.70 -13.03
CA VAL A 131 -16.98 -9.46 -13.15
C VAL A 131 -16.85 -10.47 -12.01
N VAL A 132 -17.14 -10.06 -10.78
CA VAL A 132 -17.10 -10.95 -9.60
C VAL A 132 -18.11 -12.09 -9.73
N GLN A 133 -19.34 -11.81 -10.16
CA GLN A 133 -20.37 -12.83 -10.39
C GLN A 133 -19.87 -13.91 -11.37
N ARG A 134 -19.33 -13.48 -12.52
CA ARG A 134 -18.75 -14.41 -13.51
C ARG A 134 -17.58 -15.22 -12.93
N MET A 135 -16.73 -14.62 -12.10
CA MET A 135 -15.67 -15.36 -11.41
C MET A 135 -16.22 -16.40 -10.44
N GLN A 136 -17.28 -16.09 -9.68
CA GLN A 136 -17.91 -17.04 -8.76
C GLN A 136 -18.52 -18.25 -9.49
N GLU A 137 -19.12 -18.03 -10.66
CA GLU A 137 -19.63 -19.11 -11.50
C GLU A 137 -18.50 -20.02 -11.97
N LEU A 138 -17.41 -19.44 -12.49
CA LEU A 138 -16.27 -20.19 -13.00
C LEU A 138 -15.45 -20.88 -11.90
N ALA A 139 -15.50 -20.36 -10.66
CA ALA A 139 -14.90 -20.99 -9.50
C ALA A 139 -15.48 -22.38 -9.20
N LYS A 140 -16.76 -22.63 -9.50
CA LYS A 140 -17.38 -23.97 -9.39
C LYS A 140 -16.70 -25.01 -10.26
N SER A 141 -16.08 -24.58 -11.36
CA SER A 141 -15.33 -25.41 -12.30
C SER A 141 -13.81 -25.23 -12.22
N GLN A 142 -13.30 -24.57 -11.17
CA GLN A 142 -11.87 -24.29 -10.94
C GLN A 142 -11.18 -23.52 -12.08
N LYS A 143 -11.93 -22.72 -12.83
CA LYS A 143 -11.40 -21.89 -13.93
C LYS A 143 -11.04 -20.46 -13.51
N ALA A 144 -11.55 -20.02 -12.36
CA ALA A 144 -11.24 -18.74 -11.72
C ALA A 144 -11.30 -18.92 -10.19
N PHE A 145 -10.67 -18.03 -9.45
CA PHE A 145 -10.66 -18.12 -7.98
C PHE A 145 -10.98 -16.77 -7.34
N LEU A 146 -11.85 -16.79 -6.32
CA LEU A 146 -12.15 -15.64 -5.49
C LEU A 146 -11.67 -15.93 -4.06
N ILE A 147 -10.70 -15.16 -3.59
CA ILE A 147 -10.15 -15.23 -2.24
C ILE A 147 -10.60 -13.95 -1.51
N ASN A 148 -11.75 -14.02 -0.86
CA ASN A 148 -12.37 -12.87 -0.20
C ASN A 148 -12.80 -13.10 1.25
N PRO A 149 -11.88 -13.50 2.16
CA PRO A 149 -12.22 -13.66 3.56
C PRO A 149 -12.66 -12.32 4.17
N ALA A 150 -13.70 -12.36 5.00
CA ALA A 150 -14.15 -11.19 5.73
C ALA A 150 -13.16 -10.85 6.85
N VAL A 151 -12.45 -9.73 6.69
CA VAL A 151 -11.50 -9.23 7.72
C VAL A 151 -12.15 -8.21 8.67
N GLY A 152 -13.39 -7.80 8.39
CA GLY A 152 -14.12 -6.76 9.11
C GLY A 152 -13.64 -5.34 8.77
N PRO A 153 -14.33 -4.30 9.28
CA PRO A 153 -14.02 -2.91 8.95
C PRO A 153 -12.64 -2.49 9.47
N GLU A 154 -12.08 -1.46 8.83
CA GLU A 154 -10.84 -0.81 9.27
C GLU A 154 -11.05 0.04 10.51
N ALA A 155 -10.02 0.16 11.36
CA ALA A 155 -10.07 1.01 12.55
C ALA A 155 -10.27 2.49 12.17
N ILE A 156 -9.64 2.94 11.09
CA ILE A 156 -9.92 4.19 10.39
C ILE A 156 -10.64 3.84 9.10
N SER A 157 -11.90 4.26 8.99
CA SER A 157 -12.80 3.80 7.94
C SER A 157 -12.24 4.04 6.55
N GLY A 158 -12.13 2.97 5.75
CA GLY A 158 -11.67 3.03 4.37
C GLY A 158 -10.15 3.09 4.19
N SER A 159 -9.36 3.05 5.26
CA SER A 159 -7.90 2.97 5.22
C SER A 159 -7.45 1.52 4.95
N SER A 160 -7.71 1.05 3.71
CA SER A 160 -7.43 -0.33 3.29
C SER A 160 -5.95 -0.73 3.32
N ARG A 161 -5.05 0.24 3.50
CA ARG A 161 -3.62 0.00 3.71
C ARG A 161 -3.33 -0.78 4.98
N MET A 162 -4.22 -0.73 5.97
CA MET A 162 -4.06 -1.36 7.28
C MET A 162 -4.44 -2.84 7.23
N LYS A 163 -5.64 -3.24 7.67
CA LYS A 163 -6.04 -4.66 7.75
C LYS A 163 -6.09 -5.30 6.37
N GLY A 164 -6.68 -4.64 5.38
CA GLY A 164 -6.73 -5.15 4.01
C GLY A 164 -5.33 -5.41 3.42
N GLY A 165 -4.41 -4.46 3.57
CA GLY A 165 -3.02 -4.64 3.14
C GLY A 165 -2.30 -5.75 3.90
N SER A 166 -2.45 -5.82 5.23
CA SER A 166 -1.84 -6.88 6.04
C SER A 166 -2.40 -8.27 5.69
N ALA A 167 -3.71 -8.40 5.51
CA ALA A 167 -4.36 -9.63 5.10
C ALA A 167 -3.93 -10.06 3.69
N THR A 168 -3.79 -9.11 2.75
CA THR A 168 -3.26 -9.38 1.40
C THR A 168 -1.87 -10.01 1.48
N LYS A 169 -0.98 -9.41 2.27
CA LYS A 169 0.38 -9.90 2.48
C LYS A 169 0.36 -11.34 3.02
N ILE A 170 -0.36 -11.57 4.12
CA ILE A 170 -0.47 -12.88 4.77
C ILE A 170 -1.01 -13.93 3.79
N LEU A 171 -2.13 -13.66 3.12
CA LEU A 171 -2.78 -14.65 2.23
C LEU A 171 -1.87 -15.08 1.09
N LEU A 172 -1.26 -14.12 0.40
CA LEU A 172 -0.43 -14.38 -0.77
C LEU A 172 0.89 -15.07 -0.37
N GLU A 173 1.50 -14.65 0.73
CA GLU A 173 2.74 -15.27 1.20
C GLU A 173 2.52 -16.69 1.70
N VAL A 174 1.42 -16.96 2.42
CA VAL A 174 1.05 -18.32 2.82
C VAL A 174 0.82 -19.19 1.59
N ALA A 175 0.06 -18.71 0.60
CA ALA A 175 -0.25 -19.45 -0.61
C ALA A 175 1.00 -19.76 -1.44
N PHE A 176 1.86 -18.76 -1.69
CA PHE A 176 3.08 -18.96 -2.47
C PHE A 176 4.13 -19.77 -1.73
N SER A 177 4.29 -19.58 -0.42
CA SER A 177 5.20 -20.42 0.37
C SER A 177 4.78 -21.88 0.35
N ALA A 178 3.47 -22.15 0.45
CA ALA A 178 2.94 -23.50 0.33
C ALA A 178 3.16 -24.09 -1.08
N ALA A 179 2.95 -23.29 -2.13
CA ALA A 179 3.18 -23.71 -3.51
C ALA A 179 4.65 -24.04 -3.79
N HIS A 180 5.58 -23.19 -3.35
CA HIS A 180 7.02 -23.42 -3.50
C HIS A 180 7.52 -24.59 -2.67
N ALA A 181 7.05 -24.70 -1.43
CA ALA A 181 7.37 -25.85 -0.57
C ALA A 181 6.91 -27.15 -1.24
N ALA A 182 5.65 -27.25 -1.64
CA ALA A 182 5.09 -28.43 -2.31
C ALA A 182 5.83 -28.80 -3.61
N THR A 183 6.22 -27.79 -4.40
CA THR A 183 7.01 -27.97 -5.62
C THR A 183 8.42 -28.49 -5.32
N SER A 184 9.04 -27.99 -4.25
CA SER A 184 10.42 -28.35 -3.89
C SER A 184 10.54 -29.71 -3.21
N SER A 185 9.56 -30.06 -2.35
CA SER A 185 9.53 -31.34 -1.62
C SER A 185 8.76 -32.43 -2.35
N ASN A 186 8.10 -32.11 -3.47
CA ASN A 186 7.18 -33.00 -4.19
C ASN A 186 6.09 -33.60 -3.28
N THR A 187 5.60 -32.81 -2.31
CA THR A 187 4.54 -33.21 -1.37
C THR A 187 3.28 -32.40 -1.62
N PRO A 188 2.08 -32.99 -1.44
CA PRO A 188 0.83 -32.25 -1.60
C PRO A 188 0.72 -31.11 -0.58
N ILE A 189 0.07 -30.01 -1.00
CA ILE A 189 -0.31 -28.93 -0.09
C ILE A 189 -1.38 -29.47 0.85
N THR A 190 -1.15 -29.36 2.16
CA THR A 190 -2.11 -29.81 3.19
C THR A 190 -2.73 -28.63 3.91
N HIS A 191 -3.98 -28.80 4.36
CA HIS A 191 -4.66 -27.84 5.23
C HIS A 191 -3.82 -27.52 6.48
N ASN A 192 -3.20 -28.54 7.09
CA ASN A 192 -2.38 -28.37 8.29
C ASN A 192 -1.12 -27.52 8.02
N GLY A 193 -0.45 -27.71 6.88
CA GLY A 193 0.71 -26.89 6.52
C GLY A 193 0.34 -25.42 6.32
N VAL A 194 -0.78 -25.16 5.61
CA VAL A 194 -1.32 -23.80 5.44
C VAL A 194 -1.67 -23.18 6.80
N LEU A 195 -2.36 -23.93 7.67
CA LEU A 195 -2.75 -23.47 9.00
C LEU A 195 -1.52 -23.16 9.88
N GLN A 196 -0.46 -23.96 9.80
CA GLN A 196 0.78 -23.71 10.54
C GLN A 196 1.45 -22.40 10.10
N HIS A 197 1.48 -22.11 8.80
CA HIS A 197 1.98 -20.81 8.30
C HIS A 197 1.09 -19.65 8.76
N MET A 198 -0.23 -19.79 8.75
CA MET A 198 -1.14 -18.76 9.28
C MET A 198 -0.92 -18.52 10.79
N LYS A 199 -0.74 -19.57 11.58
CA LYS A 199 -0.41 -19.47 13.01
C LYS A 199 0.92 -18.77 13.27
N ALA A 200 1.89 -18.85 12.34
CA ALA A 200 3.13 -18.11 12.46
C ALA A 200 2.88 -16.59 12.37
N TYR A 201 1.96 -16.15 11.51
CA TYR A 201 1.54 -14.74 11.46
C TYR A 201 0.73 -14.33 12.68
N GLU A 202 -0.11 -15.20 13.23
CA GLU A 202 -0.79 -14.92 14.51
C GLU A 202 0.23 -14.65 15.64
N ARG A 203 1.28 -15.47 15.74
CA ARG A 203 2.40 -15.23 16.67
C ARG A 203 3.12 -13.91 16.38
N THR A 204 3.28 -13.54 15.10
CA THR A 204 3.84 -12.24 14.73
C THR A 204 3.04 -11.09 15.32
N LEU A 205 1.71 -11.12 15.26
CA LEU A 205 0.89 -10.07 15.89
C LEU A 205 1.15 -9.98 17.40
N ALA A 206 1.17 -11.11 18.10
CA ALA A 206 1.44 -11.16 19.53
C ALA A 206 2.84 -10.60 19.88
N VAL A 207 3.87 -10.98 19.12
CA VAL A 207 5.24 -10.49 19.29
C VAL A 207 5.33 -8.98 19.04
N THR A 208 4.74 -8.49 17.94
CA THR A 208 4.77 -7.06 17.60
C THR A 208 4.08 -6.22 18.67
N TYR A 209 2.85 -6.59 19.06
CA TYR A 209 2.07 -5.80 20.02
C TYR A 209 2.46 -6.03 21.49
N SER A 210 3.33 -7.00 21.80
CA SER A 210 4.00 -7.05 23.10
C SER A 210 4.88 -5.82 23.36
N GLN A 211 5.26 -5.08 22.31
CA GLN A 211 6.08 -3.88 22.38
C GLN A 211 5.25 -2.59 22.38
N THR A 212 4.01 -2.65 22.89
CA THR A 212 3.06 -1.51 22.83
C THR A 212 3.66 -0.22 23.40
N ASP A 213 4.38 -0.26 24.53
CA ASP A 213 5.01 0.95 25.11
C ASP A 213 6.01 1.62 24.16
N GLY A 214 6.82 0.82 23.48
CA GLY A 214 7.75 1.33 22.46
C GLY A 214 7.00 1.90 21.26
N ILE A 215 5.93 1.24 20.81
CA ILE A 215 5.09 1.74 19.70
C ILE A 215 4.44 3.06 20.09
N THR A 216 3.90 3.17 21.31
CA THR A 216 3.33 4.41 21.87
C THR A 216 4.36 5.55 21.85
N THR A 217 5.58 5.28 22.32
CA THR A 217 6.67 6.26 22.31
C THR A 217 6.96 6.77 20.89
N LEU A 218 6.98 5.88 19.89
CA LEU A 218 7.17 6.25 18.48
C LEU A 218 5.99 7.05 17.91
N VAL A 219 4.76 6.66 18.27
CA VAL A 219 3.53 7.38 17.87
C VAL A 219 3.55 8.81 18.42
N GLU A 220 3.89 8.99 19.69
CA GLU A 220 3.95 10.29 20.34
C GLU A 220 5.05 11.17 19.74
N ALA A 221 6.25 10.63 19.52
CA ALA A 221 7.35 11.36 18.90
C ALA A 221 6.98 11.84 17.48
N ALA A 222 6.48 10.93 16.63
CA ALA A 222 6.04 11.28 15.29
C ALA A 222 4.87 12.28 15.31
N GLY A 223 3.89 12.08 16.21
CA GLY A 223 2.76 12.99 16.38
C GLY A 223 3.18 14.40 16.81
N GLN A 224 4.15 14.51 17.71
CA GLN A 224 4.68 15.78 18.16
C GLN A 224 5.40 16.54 17.04
N SER A 225 6.21 15.84 16.24
CA SER A 225 6.86 16.41 15.05
C SER A 225 5.82 16.96 14.07
N LEU A 226 4.83 16.15 13.71
CA LEU A 226 3.78 16.57 12.79
C LEU A 226 2.93 17.73 13.34
N ARG A 227 2.62 17.77 14.64
CA ARG A 227 1.94 18.90 15.29
C ARG A 227 2.74 20.19 15.23
N CYS A 228 4.07 20.08 15.28
CA CYS A 228 4.99 21.22 15.14
C CYS A 228 5.24 21.62 13.69
N SER A 229 4.50 21.07 12.72
CA SER A 229 4.74 21.26 11.28
C SER A 229 6.16 20.87 10.87
N ARG A 230 6.64 19.75 11.42
CA ARG A 230 7.92 19.12 11.14
C ARG A 230 7.69 17.71 10.58
N HIS A 231 8.78 17.03 10.23
CA HIS A 231 8.75 15.87 9.37
C HIS A 231 9.10 14.58 10.09
N VAL A 232 8.70 13.46 9.50
CA VAL A 232 9.04 12.10 9.93
C VAL A 232 9.76 11.37 8.80
N TYR A 233 10.94 10.85 9.09
CA TYR A 233 11.80 10.18 8.10
C TYR A 233 12.03 8.72 8.49
N TYR A 234 11.78 7.79 7.56
CA TYR A 234 12.07 6.38 7.71
C TYR A 234 13.34 6.03 6.94
N LEU A 235 14.40 5.59 7.61
CA LEU A 235 15.59 5.02 6.96
C LEU A 235 15.59 3.53 7.21
N GLY A 236 15.47 2.76 6.13
CA GLY A 236 15.34 1.31 6.22
C GLY A 236 16.36 0.54 5.39
N TRP A 237 16.45 -0.75 5.69
CA TRP A 237 17.31 -1.69 4.97
C TRP A 237 16.50 -2.79 4.30
N GLY A 238 16.83 -3.09 3.05
CA GLY A 238 16.17 -4.14 2.26
C GLY A 238 14.66 -3.94 2.16
N SER A 239 13.89 -5.02 2.25
CA SER A 239 12.43 -4.98 2.17
C SER A 239 11.75 -4.24 3.34
N LEU A 240 12.43 -4.08 4.48
CA LEU A 240 11.90 -3.26 5.59
C LEU A 240 11.87 -1.77 5.22
N ALA A 241 12.83 -1.32 4.40
CA ALA A 241 12.82 0.02 3.83
C ALA A 241 11.66 0.24 2.88
N LEU A 242 11.36 -0.77 2.04
CA LEU A 242 10.24 -0.74 1.13
C LEU A 242 8.92 -0.58 1.89
N LEU A 243 8.76 -1.20 3.05
CA LEU A 243 7.59 -0.95 3.91
C LEU A 243 7.52 0.49 4.43
N GLY A 244 8.67 1.10 4.73
CA GLY A 244 8.77 2.54 5.01
C GLY A 244 8.29 3.40 3.84
N LEU A 245 8.74 3.10 2.62
CA LEU A 245 8.30 3.79 1.41
C LEU A 245 6.78 3.62 1.19
N ILE A 246 6.25 2.41 1.39
CA ILE A 246 4.82 2.10 1.26
C ILE A 246 4.01 2.91 2.26
N ASP A 247 4.39 2.91 3.54
CA ASP A 247 3.67 3.63 4.60
C ASP A 247 3.67 5.15 4.37
N ALA A 248 4.84 5.71 4.02
CA ALA A 248 4.98 7.14 3.71
C ALA A 248 4.11 7.56 2.51
N SER A 249 4.10 6.77 1.43
CA SER A 249 3.35 7.09 0.21
C SER A 249 1.83 7.18 0.40
N GLU A 250 1.31 6.53 1.44
CA GLU A 250 -0.11 6.51 1.78
C GLU A 250 -0.54 7.66 2.71
N CYS A 251 0.41 8.38 3.31
CA CYS A 251 0.07 9.49 4.22
C CYS A 251 -0.61 10.64 3.46
N SER A 252 -0.18 10.91 2.23
CA SER A 252 -0.74 12.00 1.41
C SER A 252 -2.22 11.80 1.06
N PRO A 253 -2.63 10.68 0.43
CA PRO A 253 -4.05 10.47 0.09
C PRO A 253 -4.94 10.25 1.32
N THR A 254 -4.40 9.65 2.39
CA THR A 254 -5.16 9.28 3.59
C THR A 254 -5.42 10.48 4.52
N TYR A 255 -4.41 11.34 4.71
CA TYR A 255 -4.46 12.41 5.73
C TYR A 255 -4.30 13.82 5.16
N GLY A 256 -4.28 13.98 3.83
CA GLY A 256 -4.01 15.26 3.17
C GLY A 256 -2.59 15.78 3.45
N ALA A 257 -1.69 14.87 3.81
CA ALA A 257 -0.31 15.17 4.16
C ALA A 257 0.48 15.66 2.94
N ASP A 258 1.44 16.55 3.18
CA ASP A 258 2.45 16.84 2.17
C ASP A 258 3.36 15.62 1.97
N TYR A 259 4.00 15.48 0.80
CA TYR A 259 4.96 14.40 0.59
C TYR A 259 6.21 14.56 1.49
N GLU A 260 6.46 15.77 2.00
CA GLU A 260 7.54 16.04 2.95
C GLU A 260 7.19 15.68 4.40
N ASP A 261 5.90 15.67 4.78
CA ASP A 261 5.46 15.37 6.15
C ASP A 261 5.99 13.99 6.61
N VAL A 262 5.95 12.98 5.74
CA VAL A 262 6.47 11.64 6.00
C VAL A 262 7.19 11.11 4.76
N ARG A 263 8.48 10.76 4.88
CA ARG A 263 9.27 10.21 3.77
C ARG A 263 10.04 8.94 4.16
N GLY A 264 10.12 8.00 3.23
CA GLY A 264 10.96 6.80 3.36
C GLY A 264 12.22 6.86 2.50
N PHE A 265 13.25 6.18 2.98
CA PHE A 265 14.55 6.02 2.32
C PHE A 265 15.02 4.58 2.44
N ILE A 266 15.69 4.11 1.39
CA ILE A 266 16.23 2.76 1.25
C ILE A 266 17.73 2.80 0.98
N ARG A 267 18.48 2.00 1.73
CA ARG A 267 19.91 1.82 1.45
C ARG A 267 20.13 1.34 0.02
N GLY A 268 21.00 2.01 -0.73
CA GLY A 268 21.30 1.67 -2.12
C GLY A 268 20.29 2.20 -3.15
N GLY A 269 19.25 2.93 -2.71
CA GLY A 269 18.30 3.59 -3.60
C GLY A 269 17.63 2.63 -4.59
N TYR A 270 17.49 3.08 -5.84
CA TYR A 270 16.85 2.31 -6.91
C TYR A 270 17.57 1.00 -7.26
N ARG A 271 18.86 0.87 -6.94
CA ARG A 271 19.59 -0.39 -7.13
C ARG A 271 19.07 -1.49 -6.21
N GLU A 272 18.74 -1.14 -4.97
CA GLU A 272 18.14 -2.08 -4.02
C GLU A 272 16.63 -2.22 -4.27
N LEU A 273 15.95 -1.13 -4.66
CA LEU A 273 14.53 -1.19 -5.00
C LEU A 273 14.28 -2.14 -6.18
N ASN A 274 15.12 -2.08 -7.23
CA ASN A 274 15.06 -2.95 -8.40
C ASN A 274 13.67 -2.97 -9.06
N ASN A 275 13.10 -1.78 -9.25
CA ASN A 275 11.86 -1.58 -9.99
C ASN A 275 12.08 -1.65 -11.51
N ASN A 276 11.02 -1.82 -12.30
CA ASN A 276 11.09 -2.09 -13.73
C ASN A 276 11.59 -0.88 -14.55
N ASP A 277 11.16 0.32 -14.18
CA ASP A 277 11.45 1.57 -14.89
C ASP A 277 12.83 2.16 -14.51
N GLY A 278 13.55 1.53 -13.58
CA GLY A 278 14.85 2.00 -13.09
C GLY A 278 14.75 3.29 -12.25
N PRO A 279 15.85 4.07 -12.14
CA PRO A 279 15.90 5.26 -11.31
C PRO A 279 14.91 6.36 -11.75
N LEU A 280 14.08 6.81 -10.81
CA LEU A 280 13.08 7.87 -11.04
C LEU A 280 13.50 9.24 -10.48
N THR A 281 14.75 9.41 -10.07
CA THR A 281 15.26 10.64 -9.44
C THR A 281 15.06 11.90 -10.29
N SER A 282 15.06 11.78 -11.62
CA SER A 282 14.82 12.87 -12.56
C SER A 282 13.40 13.46 -12.50
N LEU A 283 12.45 12.73 -11.91
CA LEU A 283 11.05 13.18 -11.76
C LEU A 283 10.87 14.18 -10.59
N GLY A 284 11.92 14.47 -9.83
CA GLY A 284 11.94 15.49 -8.78
C GLY A 284 12.31 14.98 -7.38
N PRO A 285 12.42 15.87 -6.39
CA PRO A 285 13.02 15.58 -5.08
C PRO A 285 12.28 14.51 -4.27
N LYS A 286 10.98 14.31 -4.52
CA LYS A 286 10.18 13.24 -3.89
C LYS A 286 10.62 11.83 -4.30
N PHE A 287 11.34 11.70 -5.41
CA PHE A 287 11.85 10.44 -5.93
C PHE A 287 13.32 10.19 -5.55
N SER A 288 13.94 11.10 -4.79
CA SER A 288 15.22 10.86 -4.14
C SER A 288 15.00 10.03 -2.87
N ILE A 289 15.35 8.75 -2.92
CA ILE A 289 15.01 7.74 -1.90
C ILE A 289 16.23 7.01 -1.35
N ALA A 290 17.43 7.29 -1.84
CA ALA A 290 18.64 6.66 -1.34
C ALA A 290 19.00 7.23 0.05
N HIS A 291 19.71 6.45 0.87
CA HIS A 291 20.27 7.00 2.11
C HIS A 291 21.21 8.17 1.82
N GLU A 292 21.96 8.10 0.73
CA GLU A 292 22.82 9.18 0.25
C GLU A 292 22.02 10.46 -0.02
N ASP A 293 20.82 10.34 -0.61
CA ASP A 293 19.94 11.48 -0.83
C ASP A 293 19.49 12.10 0.50
N PHE A 294 19.16 11.28 1.50
CA PHE A 294 18.82 11.76 2.84
C PHE A 294 19.99 12.54 3.46
N LEU A 295 21.22 12.02 3.38
CA LEU A 295 22.41 12.66 3.93
C LEU A 295 22.72 14.00 3.25
N HIS A 296 22.48 14.11 1.94
CA HIS A 296 22.78 15.32 1.18
C HIS A 296 21.67 16.36 1.21
N LEU A 297 20.40 15.93 1.17
CA LEU A 297 19.26 16.82 0.96
C LEU A 297 18.46 17.10 2.25
N ILE A 298 18.40 16.14 3.17
CA ILE A 298 17.53 16.22 4.34
C ILE A 298 18.32 16.53 5.61
N LEU A 299 19.41 15.80 5.85
CA LEU A 299 20.23 15.93 7.06
C LEU A 299 20.68 17.38 7.35
N PRO A 300 21.10 18.20 6.37
CA PRO A 300 21.49 19.59 6.62
C PRO A 300 20.35 20.50 7.10
N CYS A 301 19.10 20.11 6.85
CA CYS A 301 17.90 20.88 7.18
C CYS A 301 17.12 20.32 8.37
N LEU A 302 17.60 19.22 8.98
CA LEU A 302 16.96 18.61 10.15
C LEU A 302 17.02 19.53 11.37
N THR A 303 15.95 19.49 12.16
CA THR A 303 15.83 20.16 13.45
C THR A 303 15.60 19.15 14.57
N ASP A 304 15.73 19.61 15.81
CA ASP A 304 15.42 18.86 17.03
C ASP A 304 13.93 18.46 17.16
N LYS A 305 13.08 18.99 16.28
CA LYS A 305 11.65 18.73 16.22
C LYS A 305 11.24 17.79 15.09
N ASP A 306 12.19 17.28 14.29
CA ASP A 306 11.95 16.23 13.31
C ASP A 306 12.15 14.84 13.95
N THR A 307 11.47 13.82 13.44
CA THR A 307 11.67 12.43 13.90
C THR A 307 12.30 11.58 12.82
N VAL A 308 13.35 10.82 13.17
CA VAL A 308 14.01 9.88 12.27
C VAL A 308 13.88 8.46 12.86
N LEU A 309 13.26 7.54 12.12
CA LEU A 309 13.13 6.13 12.50
C LEU A 309 14.09 5.30 11.65
N LEU A 310 14.93 4.52 12.34
CA LEU A 310 15.85 3.57 11.72
C LEU A 310 15.25 2.17 11.77
N ILE A 311 15.16 1.48 10.63
CA ILE A 311 14.45 0.21 10.49
C ILE A 311 15.39 -0.87 9.96
N TYR A 312 15.94 -1.70 10.86
CA TYR A 312 16.98 -2.66 10.52
C TYR A 312 16.88 -3.98 11.30
N THR A 313 17.58 -5.01 10.83
CA THR A 313 17.89 -6.26 11.55
C THR A 313 19.34 -6.24 12.04
N HIS A 314 19.78 -7.14 12.94
CA HIS A 314 21.15 -7.10 13.50
C HIS A 314 22.30 -6.95 12.47
N SER A 315 22.14 -7.45 11.24
CA SER A 315 23.07 -7.24 10.12
C SER A 315 23.19 -5.77 9.61
N GLY A 316 22.34 -4.86 10.09
CA GLY A 316 22.30 -3.45 9.74
C GLY A 316 23.02 -2.51 10.71
N GLU A 317 23.42 -2.99 11.90
CA GLU A 317 24.15 -2.17 12.89
C GLU A 317 25.49 -1.64 12.34
N THR A 318 26.18 -2.41 11.50
CA THR A 318 27.41 -1.97 10.82
C THR A 318 27.14 -0.84 9.81
N ALA A 319 25.95 -0.78 9.21
CA ALA A 319 25.58 0.25 8.25
C ALA A 319 25.24 1.59 8.91
N LEU A 320 24.79 1.56 10.17
CA LEU A 320 24.68 2.74 11.02
C LEU A 320 26.04 3.40 11.28
N CYS A 321 27.12 2.60 11.35
CA CYS A 321 28.49 3.13 11.41
C CYS A 321 28.96 3.78 10.10
N LEU A 322 28.45 3.40 8.93
CA LEU A 322 28.82 4.04 7.67
C LEU A 322 28.18 5.42 7.48
N VAL A 323 26.97 5.63 8.01
CA VAL A 323 26.34 6.97 8.11
C VAL A 323 27.19 7.88 9.02
N ARG A 324 27.84 7.31 10.05
CA ARG A 324 28.79 8.02 10.93
C ARG A 324 30.08 8.42 10.20
N GLU A 325 30.66 7.53 9.40
CA GLU A 325 31.97 7.78 8.77
C GLU A 325 31.93 8.79 7.61
N LYS A 326 30.85 8.85 6.84
CA LYS A 326 30.74 9.75 5.68
C LYS A 326 30.34 11.19 6.03
N THR A 327 30.12 11.49 7.31
CA THR A 327 29.76 12.83 7.79
C THR A 327 30.72 13.24 8.91
N PRO A 328 31.90 13.82 8.60
CA PRO A 328 32.90 14.19 9.61
C PRO A 328 32.41 15.24 10.62
N ASN A 329 31.26 15.88 10.36
CA ASN A 329 30.58 16.82 11.27
C ASN A 329 29.61 16.12 12.25
N LEU A 330 29.49 14.79 12.21
CA LEU A 330 28.69 14.01 13.15
C LEU A 330 29.63 13.52 14.26
N HIS A 331 29.85 14.33 15.30
CA HIS A 331 30.71 13.93 16.41
C HIS A 331 30.20 12.61 17.02
N ALA A 332 31.09 11.60 17.10
CA ALA A 332 30.79 10.18 17.31
C ALA A 332 29.94 9.84 18.57
N GLY A 333 29.68 10.80 19.45
CA GLY A 333 28.76 10.71 20.59
C GLY A 333 27.26 10.92 20.27
N ASP A 334 26.89 11.45 19.08
CA ASP A 334 25.53 11.97 18.87
C ASP A 334 24.48 10.96 18.37
N ILE A 335 24.82 9.80 17.79
CA ILE A 335 23.77 8.86 17.34
C ILE A 335 23.08 8.12 18.51
N LYS A 336 23.78 7.86 19.62
CA LYS A 336 23.13 7.43 20.87
C LYS A 336 22.26 8.54 21.47
N LYS A 337 22.51 9.82 21.13
CA LYS A 337 21.65 10.96 21.48
C LYS A 337 20.49 11.16 20.50
N LEU A 338 20.65 10.83 19.20
CA LEU A 338 19.60 10.89 18.18
C LEU A 338 18.55 9.79 18.36
N CYS A 339 18.97 8.58 18.75
CA CYS A 339 18.04 7.53 19.15
C CYS A 339 17.57 7.75 20.59
N LEU A 340 16.59 8.66 20.77
CA LEU A 340 15.94 8.91 22.06
C LEU A 340 15.29 7.64 22.65
N SER A 341 14.90 6.70 21.80
CA SER A 341 14.29 5.42 22.18
C SER A 341 14.57 4.34 21.14
N THR A 342 14.79 3.10 21.58
CA THR A 342 14.97 1.94 20.69
C THR A 342 13.81 0.96 20.91
N LEU A 343 13.07 0.65 19.85
CA LEU A 343 12.11 -0.45 19.85
C LEU A 343 12.81 -1.73 19.38
N LYS A 344 13.06 -2.66 20.30
CA LYS A 344 13.70 -3.95 20.01
C LYS A 344 12.67 -5.06 20.00
N ILE A 345 12.37 -5.61 18.83
CA ILE A 345 11.53 -6.81 18.69
C ILE A 345 12.44 -8.04 18.67
N THR A 346 12.36 -8.85 19.73
CA THR A 346 13.07 -10.13 19.79
C THR A 346 12.19 -11.23 19.20
N TRP A 347 12.73 -11.96 18.23
CA TRP A 347 12.05 -13.07 17.58
C TRP A 347 12.48 -14.39 18.23
N PRO A 348 11.54 -15.27 18.62
CA PRO A 348 11.90 -16.58 19.13
C PRO A 348 12.67 -17.36 18.07
N GLN A 349 13.76 -18.02 18.49
CA GLN A 349 14.55 -18.88 17.64
C GLN A 349 13.85 -20.25 17.57
N GLU A 350 12.82 -20.35 16.71
CA GLU A 350 12.10 -21.62 16.52
C GLU A 350 12.89 -22.53 15.57
N ALA A 351 13.21 -23.75 16.01
CA ALA A 351 14.03 -24.72 15.25
C ALA A 351 13.42 -25.17 13.90
N LEU A 352 12.15 -24.84 13.63
CA LEU A 352 11.39 -25.29 12.45
C LEU A 352 10.98 -24.16 11.48
N VAL A 353 11.32 -22.90 11.78
CA VAL A 353 10.91 -21.77 10.93
C VAL A 353 12.00 -21.49 9.90
N SER A 354 11.70 -21.68 8.62
CA SER A 354 12.58 -21.29 7.52
C SER A 354 12.97 -19.82 7.64
N GLY A 355 14.22 -19.48 7.31
CA GLY A 355 14.70 -18.09 7.32
C GLY A 355 13.83 -17.15 6.47
N THR A 356 13.21 -17.66 5.41
CA THR A 356 12.25 -16.92 4.57
C THR A 356 10.98 -16.55 5.35
N LEU A 357 10.42 -17.48 6.13
CA LEU A 357 9.22 -17.21 6.94
C LEU A 357 9.54 -16.18 8.04
N GLN A 358 10.69 -16.30 8.69
CA GLN A 358 11.11 -15.31 9.69
C GLN A 358 11.28 -13.91 9.08
N HIS A 359 11.77 -13.82 7.84
CA HIS A 359 11.87 -12.55 7.12
C HIS A 359 10.50 -11.94 6.83
N MET A 360 9.54 -12.73 6.32
CA MET A 360 8.18 -12.27 6.05
C MET A 360 7.44 -11.84 7.34
N GLN A 361 7.70 -12.51 8.47
CA GLN A 361 7.19 -12.10 9.78
C GLN A 361 7.74 -10.74 10.23
N ARG A 362 9.04 -10.49 10.02
CA ARG A 362 9.66 -9.18 10.30
C ARG A 362 9.04 -8.08 9.44
N GLU A 363 8.83 -8.35 8.17
CA GLU A 363 8.13 -7.42 7.28
C GLU A 363 6.71 -7.11 7.76
N LEU A 364 5.91 -8.12 8.10
CA LEU A 364 4.57 -7.86 8.63
C LEU A 364 4.64 -7.02 9.92
N SER A 365 5.55 -7.36 10.84
CA SER A 365 5.75 -6.59 12.08
C SER A 365 6.12 -5.14 11.80
N THR A 366 7.08 -4.87 10.92
CA THR A 366 7.46 -3.52 10.51
C THR A 366 6.26 -2.78 9.92
N LYS A 367 5.48 -3.43 9.05
CA LYS A 367 4.27 -2.85 8.49
C LYS A 367 3.27 -2.45 9.57
N LEU A 368 3.01 -3.32 10.54
CA LEU A 368 2.08 -3.06 11.64
C LEU A 368 2.54 -1.88 12.51
N VAL A 369 3.84 -1.82 12.85
CA VAL A 369 4.43 -0.71 13.61
C VAL A 369 4.32 0.60 12.84
N LEU A 370 4.74 0.63 11.57
CA LEU A 370 4.70 1.85 10.77
C LEU A 370 3.27 2.34 10.55
N ASN A 371 2.31 1.44 10.26
CA ASN A 371 0.92 1.82 10.12
C ASN A 371 0.35 2.39 11.43
N ALA A 372 0.75 1.85 12.59
CA ALA A 372 0.36 2.40 13.89
C ALA A 372 0.98 3.80 14.11
N VAL A 373 2.29 3.96 13.84
CA VAL A 373 3.02 5.22 13.98
C VAL A 373 2.44 6.31 13.09
N SER A 374 2.33 6.08 11.78
CA SER A 374 1.82 7.10 10.86
C SER A 374 0.36 7.42 11.09
N THR A 375 -0.48 6.42 11.38
CA THR A 375 -1.90 6.66 11.70
C THR A 375 -2.06 7.42 13.00
N GLY A 376 -1.42 6.95 14.08
CA GLY A 376 -1.48 7.59 15.40
C GLY A 376 -0.95 9.02 15.37
N ALA A 377 0.16 9.27 14.66
CA ALA A 377 0.73 10.60 14.52
C ALA A 377 -0.25 11.58 13.82
N HIS A 378 -0.97 11.13 12.78
CA HIS A 378 -1.97 11.96 12.11
C HIS A 378 -3.27 12.11 12.91
N VAL A 379 -3.63 11.12 13.74
CA VAL A 379 -4.70 11.27 14.75
C VAL A 379 -4.32 12.38 15.73
N LEU A 380 -3.09 12.38 16.27
CA LEU A 380 -2.58 13.43 17.16
C LEU A 380 -2.48 14.81 16.47
N LYS A 381 -2.22 14.84 15.15
CA LYS A 381 -2.25 16.07 14.31
C LYS A 381 -3.69 16.57 14.06
N GLY A 382 -4.73 15.85 14.48
CA GLY A 382 -6.13 16.24 14.32
C GLY A 382 -6.68 16.01 12.90
N LYS A 383 -6.19 14.98 12.18
CA LYS A 383 -6.64 14.65 10.81
C LYS A 383 -7.80 13.66 10.75
N ILE A 384 -8.23 13.15 11.90
CA ILE A 384 -9.27 12.13 12.05
C ILE A 384 -10.38 12.67 12.95
N TYR A 385 -11.64 12.44 12.58
CA TYR A 385 -12.81 12.68 13.43
C TYR A 385 -13.51 11.36 13.72
N GLN A 386 -13.69 11.02 15.00
CA GLN A 386 -14.09 9.69 15.45
C GLN A 386 -13.16 8.62 14.83
N ASN A 387 -13.63 7.90 13.81
CA ASN A 387 -12.85 6.96 13.03
C ASN A 387 -12.88 7.24 11.52
N HIS A 388 -13.17 8.48 11.11
CA HIS A 388 -13.25 8.90 9.70
C HIS A 388 -12.11 9.87 9.35
N MET A 389 -11.57 9.70 8.14
CA MET A 389 -10.61 10.63 7.55
C MET A 389 -11.36 11.88 7.09
N ILE A 390 -11.09 13.02 7.74
CA ILE A 390 -11.76 14.29 7.44
C ILE A 390 -10.93 15.22 6.55
N ASP A 391 -9.70 14.84 6.23
CA ASP A 391 -8.78 15.59 5.35
C ASP A 391 -8.38 14.78 4.12
N LEU A 392 -9.29 13.89 3.68
CA LEU A 392 -9.13 13.06 2.50
C LEU A 392 -9.10 13.93 1.23
N GLN A 393 -8.24 13.58 0.28
CA GLN A 393 -8.22 14.21 -1.04
C GLN A 393 -9.11 13.45 -2.02
N VAL A 394 -10.09 14.13 -2.65
CA VAL A 394 -11.07 13.51 -3.57
C VAL A 394 -10.45 13.33 -4.96
N THR A 395 -9.53 12.36 -5.09
CA THR A 395 -8.67 12.22 -6.29
C THR A 395 -9.05 11.07 -7.23
N ASN A 396 -10.03 10.24 -6.86
CA ASN A 396 -10.64 9.18 -7.67
C ASN A 396 -12.13 9.01 -7.34
N THR A 397 -12.83 8.19 -8.12
CA THR A 397 -14.29 7.98 -7.95
C THR A 397 -14.66 7.34 -6.61
N LYS A 398 -13.80 6.49 -6.06
CA LYS A 398 -13.98 5.84 -4.75
C LYS A 398 -13.90 6.85 -3.60
N LEU A 399 -12.94 7.78 -3.64
CA LEU A 399 -12.76 8.80 -2.62
C LEU A 399 -13.83 9.89 -2.71
N TYR A 400 -14.30 10.22 -3.91
CA TYR A 400 -15.47 11.10 -4.09
C TYR A 400 -16.69 10.58 -3.34
N ARG A 401 -17.10 9.34 -3.63
CA ARG A 401 -18.24 8.70 -2.94
C ARG A 401 -18.04 8.61 -1.43
N ARG A 402 -16.80 8.37 -0.98
CA ARG A 402 -16.49 8.33 0.45
C ARG A 402 -16.71 9.70 1.10
N ALA A 403 -16.30 10.78 0.45
CA ALA A 403 -16.52 12.13 0.93
C ALA A 403 -18.02 12.45 1.01
N THR A 404 -18.80 12.15 -0.04
CA THR A 404 -20.26 12.35 -0.03
C THR A 404 -20.94 11.60 1.12
N ARG A 405 -20.63 10.31 1.30
CA ARG A 405 -21.19 9.49 2.39
C ARG A 405 -20.78 10.00 3.77
N LEU A 406 -19.56 10.51 3.91
CA LEU A 406 -19.11 11.10 5.16
C LEU A 406 -19.90 12.38 5.47
N LEU A 407 -20.11 13.24 4.48
CA LEU A 407 -20.93 14.44 4.64
C LEU A 407 -22.37 14.09 5.02
N GLN A 408 -23.00 13.13 4.34
CA GLN A 408 -24.34 12.65 4.70
C GLN A 408 -24.39 12.14 6.15
N LYS A 409 -23.41 11.34 6.55
CA LYS A 409 -23.34 10.77 7.89
C LYS A 409 -23.18 11.84 8.98
N LEU A 410 -22.36 12.87 8.73
CA LEU A 410 -22.06 13.91 9.72
C LEU A 410 -23.13 14.99 9.79
N SER A 411 -23.72 15.36 8.64
CA SER A 411 -24.72 16.43 8.55
C SER A 411 -26.17 15.95 8.66
N ALA A 412 -26.41 14.64 8.52
CA ALA A 412 -27.74 14.05 8.35
C ALA A 412 -28.55 14.65 7.17
N CYS A 413 -27.89 15.30 6.21
CA CYS A 413 -28.52 15.87 5.03
C CYS A 413 -28.71 14.83 3.91
N PRO A 414 -29.67 15.05 2.98
CA PRO A 414 -29.83 14.24 1.78
C PRO A 414 -28.58 14.23 0.88
N GLU A 415 -28.43 13.17 0.08
CA GLU A 415 -27.28 13.00 -0.84
C GLU A 415 -27.05 14.21 -1.73
N GLU A 416 -28.11 14.72 -2.36
CA GLU A 416 -28.06 15.86 -3.27
C GLU A 416 -27.44 17.10 -2.61
N LYS A 417 -27.81 17.40 -1.36
CA LYS A 417 -27.24 18.54 -0.62
C LYS A 417 -25.78 18.32 -0.25
N CYS A 418 -25.43 17.09 0.12
CA CYS A 418 -24.04 16.74 0.44
C CYS A 418 -23.15 16.77 -0.80
N GLU A 419 -23.67 16.34 -1.95
CA GLU A 419 -22.98 16.41 -3.24
C GLU A 419 -22.81 17.86 -3.70
N GLU A 420 -23.85 18.69 -3.58
CA GLU A 420 -23.75 20.14 -3.85
C GLU A 420 -22.65 20.79 -2.98
N ALA A 421 -22.63 20.51 -1.67
CA ALA A 421 -21.60 21.02 -0.75
C ALA A 421 -20.20 20.51 -1.11
N LEU A 422 -20.08 19.24 -1.49
CA LEU A 422 -18.84 18.62 -1.94
C LEU A 422 -18.31 19.32 -3.21
N LEU A 423 -19.17 19.56 -4.19
CA LEU A 423 -18.81 20.25 -5.42
C LEU A 423 -18.39 21.70 -5.16
N LYS A 424 -19.10 22.43 -4.30
CA LYS A 424 -18.71 23.80 -3.88
C LYS A 424 -17.32 23.82 -3.27
N ALA A 425 -17.00 22.84 -2.42
CA ALA A 425 -15.68 22.71 -1.83
C ALA A 425 -14.59 22.32 -2.85
N ILE A 426 -14.89 21.41 -3.79
CA ILE A 426 -13.97 21.02 -4.88
C ILE A 426 -13.63 22.23 -5.75
N TYR A 427 -14.66 22.94 -6.22
CA TYR A 427 -14.50 24.08 -7.14
C TYR A 427 -14.14 25.39 -6.44
N ARG A 428 -14.26 25.45 -5.11
CA ARG A 428 -14.02 26.63 -4.27
C ARG A 428 -14.90 27.81 -4.67
N VAL A 429 -16.19 27.54 -4.85
CA VAL A 429 -17.21 28.53 -5.24
C VAL A 429 -18.40 28.44 -4.30
N ASP A 430 -19.06 29.58 -4.06
CA ASP A 430 -20.30 29.61 -3.27
C ASP A 430 -21.52 29.17 -4.09
N MET A 431 -21.46 29.36 -5.43
CA MET A 431 -22.51 29.04 -6.39
C MET A 431 -21.94 28.17 -7.51
N LEU A 432 -22.61 27.04 -7.79
CA LEU A 432 -22.21 26.12 -8.87
C LEU A 432 -22.81 26.55 -10.20
N THR A 433 -22.05 26.37 -11.28
CA THR A 433 -22.56 26.50 -12.66
C THR A 433 -23.19 25.19 -13.13
N VAL A 434 -23.92 25.23 -14.26
CA VAL A 434 -24.50 24.02 -14.88
C VAL A 434 -23.40 23.01 -15.23
N GLU A 435 -22.24 23.47 -15.71
CA GLU A 435 -21.11 22.59 -16.03
C GLU A 435 -20.53 21.92 -14.77
N MET A 436 -20.49 22.62 -13.63
CA MET A 436 -19.99 22.08 -12.36
C MET A 436 -20.93 21.09 -11.69
N THR A 437 -22.19 21.00 -12.13
CA THR A 437 -23.21 20.06 -11.62
C THR A 437 -23.39 18.84 -12.54
N SER A 438 -22.49 18.67 -13.52
CA SER A 438 -22.45 17.48 -14.37
C SER A 438 -22.41 16.20 -13.53
N PRO A 439 -23.09 15.11 -13.92
CA PRO A 439 -22.99 13.82 -13.23
C PRO A 439 -21.63 13.11 -13.45
N ASP A 440 -20.74 13.69 -14.26
CA ASP A 440 -19.43 13.13 -14.54
C ASP A 440 -18.43 13.35 -13.38
N ILE A 441 -18.37 12.35 -12.49
CA ILE A 441 -17.42 12.30 -11.37
C ILE A 441 -15.96 12.41 -11.83
N THR A 442 -15.64 11.94 -13.03
CA THR A 442 -14.26 12.00 -13.56
C THR A 442 -13.82 13.45 -13.75
N THR A 443 -14.71 14.33 -14.23
CA THR A 443 -14.45 15.76 -14.35
C THR A 443 -14.15 16.40 -12.98
N HIS A 444 -14.94 16.10 -11.95
CA HIS A 444 -14.74 16.66 -10.61
C HIS A 444 -13.44 16.19 -9.96
N THR A 445 -13.14 14.90 -10.05
CA THR A 445 -11.91 14.32 -9.46
C THR A 445 -10.66 14.79 -10.18
N CYS A 446 -10.75 15.07 -11.49
CA CYS A 446 -9.66 15.69 -12.26
C CYS A 446 -9.39 17.13 -11.78
N PHE A 447 -10.44 17.94 -11.59
CA PHE A 447 -10.30 19.29 -11.06
C PHE A 447 -9.72 19.31 -9.63
N ALA A 448 -10.25 18.45 -8.74
CA ALA A 448 -9.80 18.34 -7.36
C ALA A 448 -8.31 17.99 -7.24
N ARG A 449 -7.78 17.18 -8.18
CA ARG A 449 -6.37 16.79 -8.23
C ARG A 449 -5.43 17.93 -8.59
N ASN A 450 -5.86 18.81 -9.50
CA ASN A 450 -5.06 19.92 -10.00
C ASN A 450 -5.20 21.19 -9.14
N SER A 451 -6.19 21.20 -8.25
CA SER A 451 -6.40 22.28 -7.30
C SER A 451 -5.41 22.19 -6.13
N THR A 452 -4.86 23.32 -5.69
CA THR A 452 -4.20 23.38 -4.38
C THR A 452 -5.19 22.94 -3.29
N LYS A 453 -4.70 22.45 -2.14
CA LYS A 453 -5.51 21.79 -1.07
C LYS A 453 -6.91 22.38 -0.92
N VAL A 454 -7.97 21.57 -1.11
CA VAL A 454 -9.32 21.92 -0.68
C VAL A 454 -9.24 22.26 0.81
N LYS A 455 -9.67 23.46 1.23
CA LYS A 455 -9.68 23.82 2.66
C LYS A 455 -10.56 22.81 3.40
N ARG A 456 -10.17 22.47 4.63
CA ARG A 456 -10.82 21.48 5.52
C ARG A 456 -12.33 21.40 5.30
N TRP A 457 -12.81 20.22 4.90
CA TRP A 457 -14.21 19.91 4.63
C TRP A 457 -15.15 20.33 5.78
N CYS A 458 -14.70 20.20 7.02
CA CYS A 458 -15.47 20.56 8.22
C CYS A 458 -15.74 22.06 8.39
N ALA A 459 -15.14 22.96 7.61
CA ALA A 459 -15.44 24.39 7.69
C ALA A 459 -16.71 24.79 6.91
N CYS A 460 -17.28 23.87 6.12
CA CYS A 460 -18.45 24.13 5.28
C CYS A 460 -19.77 23.56 5.83
N CYS A 461 -19.75 22.89 7.00
CA CYS A 461 -20.94 22.35 7.66
C CYS A 461 -21.32 23.19 8.89
#